data_AF-A0A6P8JN16-F1
#
_entry.id   AF-A0A6P8JN16-F1
#
_cell.length_a   1.000
_cell.length_b   1.000
_cell.length_c   1.000
_cell.angle_alpha   90.00
_cell.angle_beta   90.00
_cell.angle_gamma   90.00
#
_symmetry.space_group_name_H-M   'P 1'
#
loop_
_entity.id
_entity.type
_entity.pdbx_description
1 polymer ?
#
loop_
_entity_poly.entity_id
_entity_poly.type
_entity_poly.pdbx_seq_one_letter_code
_entity_poly.pdbx_strand_id
1 'polypeptide(L)'
;MSVVDRALDVLLQEAEELCIGSSVVELNKIPTALEFCREFYSKNQPVVIRKALNWPAIGKWTPKYLIEALGDRSVDVAITPNGYADGLATQNGQEYFVLPLETKMKLSEVVRRLDDPTGAVHYIQKQNSNLSVDLPELAADLRVSDLDFAQQSFNKPPDAVNFWLGDERAVTSMHKDPYENVYCVISGHKDFILIPPHQLSCVPRGIYPTGVYKTSDSGQFYIEPLRDEEGSDQFTEWVSIDPLSPDLAKYPEYARAKPLKVRVHAGDILYLPNYWFHHVSQSHKCIAVNFWYDLDYDSRYCYYRMLEQMTTARSD
;
A
#
# COMPACT_ATOMS: atom_id res chain seq x y z
N MET A 1 35.00 0.38 5.38
CA MET A 1 33.83 1.22 5.06
C MET A 1 34.17 2.06 3.83
N SER A 2 33.46 1.85 2.73
CA SER A 2 33.67 2.58 1.47
C SER A 2 33.28 4.07 1.61
N VAL A 3 33.61 4.90 0.61
CA VAL A 3 33.12 6.28 0.55
C VAL A 3 31.59 6.31 0.51
N VAL A 4 30.98 5.39 -0.24
CA VAL A 4 29.52 5.26 -0.35
C VAL A 4 28.91 4.89 1.01
N ASP A 5 29.48 3.92 1.73
CA ASP A 5 28.98 3.55 3.07
C ASP A 5 28.98 4.75 4.04
N ARG A 6 30.07 5.54 4.06
CA ARG A 6 30.13 6.75 4.90
C ARG A 6 29.11 7.79 4.49
N ALA A 7 28.87 7.96 3.19
CA ALA A 7 27.87 8.89 2.68
C ALA A 7 26.45 8.45 3.06
N LEU A 8 26.17 7.14 3.03
CA LEU A 8 24.90 6.58 3.50
C LEU A 8 24.73 6.76 5.01
N ASP A 9 25.80 6.59 5.80
CA ASP A 9 25.75 6.85 7.24
C ASP A 9 25.43 8.31 7.55
N VAL A 10 26.06 9.26 6.83
CA VAL A 10 25.73 10.70 6.95
C VAL A 10 24.29 10.96 6.53
N LEU A 11 23.83 10.40 5.41
CA LEU A 11 22.44 10.56 4.96
C LEU A 11 21.44 10.10 6.02
N LEU A 12 21.65 8.93 6.61
CA LEU A 12 20.76 8.37 7.61
C LEU A 12 20.76 9.20 8.90
N GLN A 13 21.94 9.65 9.35
CA GLN A 13 22.07 10.48 10.55
C GLN A 13 21.40 11.85 10.36
N GLU A 14 21.75 12.58 9.30
CA GLU A 14 21.20 13.91 9.03
C GLU A 14 19.68 13.85 8.83
N ALA A 15 19.18 12.81 8.14
CA ALA A 15 17.75 12.67 7.93
C ALA A 15 16.98 12.32 9.21
N GLU A 16 17.57 11.56 10.13
CA GLU A 16 17.00 11.29 11.45
C GLU A 16 16.99 12.56 12.33
N GLU A 17 18.03 13.39 12.26
CA GLU A 17 18.14 14.61 13.08
C GLU A 17 17.29 15.77 12.56
N LEU A 18 17.12 15.89 11.23
CA LEU A 18 16.57 17.10 10.61
C LEU A 18 15.29 16.88 9.80
N CYS A 19 15.10 15.71 9.20
CA CYS A 19 14.07 15.50 8.19
C CYS A 19 12.86 14.74 8.71
N ILE A 20 13.04 13.78 9.62
CA ILE A 20 11.96 12.87 10.04
C ILE A 20 11.84 12.85 11.55
N GLY A 21 10.65 13.19 12.03
CA GLY A 21 10.30 13.01 13.44
C GLY A 21 10.10 11.54 13.80
N SER A 22 9.94 11.26 15.09
CA SER A 22 9.72 9.90 15.61
C SER A 22 8.30 9.35 15.40
N SER A 23 7.40 10.13 14.80
CA SER A 23 5.99 9.77 14.60
C SER A 23 5.41 10.50 13.39
N VAL A 24 4.36 9.94 12.80
CA VAL A 24 3.57 10.62 11.76
C VAL A 24 2.84 11.80 12.39
N VAL A 25 2.91 12.97 11.73
CA VAL A 25 2.25 14.19 12.21
C VAL A 25 0.73 14.02 12.10
N GLU A 26 0.00 14.54 13.09
CA GLU A 26 -1.46 14.50 13.11
C GLU A 26 -2.06 15.91 13.13
N LEU A 27 -2.99 16.16 12.21
CA LEU A 27 -3.76 17.40 12.13
C LEU A 27 -5.19 17.15 12.55
N ASN A 28 -5.79 18.10 13.26
CA ASN A 28 -7.21 18.04 13.66
C ASN A 28 -8.13 18.83 12.70
N LYS A 29 -7.58 19.37 11.61
CA LYS A 29 -8.31 20.10 10.58
C LYS A 29 -7.62 19.93 9.24
N ILE A 30 -8.41 19.97 8.17
CA ILE A 30 -7.88 19.98 6.80
C ILE A 30 -7.01 21.26 6.62
N PRO A 31 -5.74 21.13 6.19
CA PRO A 31 -4.88 22.27 5.92
C PRO A 31 -5.33 23.00 4.64
N THR A 32 -4.94 24.26 4.48
CA THR A 32 -4.99 24.90 3.17
C THR A 32 -4.02 24.23 2.20
N ALA A 33 -4.24 24.35 0.89
CA ALA A 33 -3.30 23.83 -0.11
C ALA A 33 -1.88 24.39 0.05
N LEU A 34 -1.72 25.65 0.47
CA LEU A 34 -0.42 26.25 0.72
C LEU A 34 0.28 25.64 1.95
N GLU A 35 -0.46 25.45 3.04
CA GLU A 35 0.07 24.79 4.25
C GLU A 35 0.44 23.33 3.95
N PHE A 36 -0.44 22.60 3.26
CA PHE A 36 -0.17 21.22 2.88
C PHE A 36 1.08 21.11 1.99
N CYS A 37 1.17 21.95 0.96
CA CYS A 37 2.30 21.99 0.05
C CYS A 37 3.61 22.27 0.79
N ARG A 38 3.64 23.30 1.63
CA ARG A 38 4.84 23.75 2.33
C ARG A 38 5.28 22.78 3.43
N GLU A 39 4.35 22.23 4.20
CA GLU A 39 4.71 21.44 5.38
C GLU A 39 4.86 19.95 5.09
N PHE A 40 4.17 19.40 4.10
CA PHE A 40 4.10 17.95 3.88
C PHE A 40 4.54 17.54 2.48
N TYR A 41 3.86 18.01 1.44
CA TYR A 41 4.17 17.58 0.06
C TYR A 41 5.60 17.92 -0.36
N SER A 42 6.03 19.17 -0.21
CA SER A 42 7.39 19.59 -0.61
C SER A 42 8.49 18.95 0.24
N LYS A 43 8.19 18.59 1.49
CA LYS A 43 9.10 17.89 2.40
C LYS A 43 9.04 16.36 2.29
N ASN A 44 8.15 15.82 1.44
CA ASN A 44 7.87 14.39 1.31
C ASN A 44 7.58 13.74 2.69
N GLN A 45 6.76 14.40 3.51
CA GLN A 45 6.41 13.95 4.85
C GLN A 45 4.95 13.45 4.93
N PRO A 46 4.70 12.27 5.52
CA PRO A 46 3.35 11.77 5.73
C PRO A 46 2.64 12.56 6.82
N VAL A 47 1.32 12.67 6.70
CA VAL A 47 0.47 13.31 7.70
C VAL A 47 -0.88 12.62 7.77
N VAL A 48 -1.41 12.47 8.99
CA VAL A 48 -2.80 12.06 9.19
C VAL A 48 -3.65 13.28 9.54
N ILE A 49 -4.74 13.46 8.82
CA ILE A 49 -5.75 14.47 9.10
C ILE A 49 -6.92 13.75 9.77
N ARG A 50 -7.05 13.93 11.08
CA ARG A 50 -7.99 13.24 11.94
C ARG A 50 -9.41 13.76 11.71
N LYS A 51 -10.37 12.84 11.56
CA LYS A 51 -11.81 13.11 11.41
C LYS A 51 -12.11 14.20 10.36
N ALA A 52 -11.37 14.17 9.26
CA ALA A 52 -11.44 15.16 8.20
C ALA A 52 -12.62 14.95 7.24
N LEU A 53 -13.03 13.70 7.04
CA LEU A 53 -14.02 13.33 6.03
C LEU A 53 -15.44 13.63 6.51
N ASN A 54 -16.14 14.54 5.84
CA ASN A 54 -17.56 14.82 6.07
C ASN A 54 -18.45 14.15 5.02
N TRP A 55 -18.01 12.99 4.53
CA TRP A 55 -18.63 12.30 3.41
C TRP A 55 -19.91 11.58 3.85
N PRO A 56 -20.98 11.59 3.03
CA PRO A 56 -22.14 10.71 3.24
C PRO A 56 -21.76 9.24 3.44
N ALA A 57 -20.65 8.79 2.84
CA ALA A 57 -20.12 7.45 3.02
C ALA A 57 -19.81 7.09 4.49
N ILE A 58 -19.35 8.06 5.30
CA ILE A 58 -19.02 7.84 6.71
C ILE A 58 -20.29 7.48 7.49
N GLY A 59 -20.31 6.28 8.05
CA GLY A 59 -21.47 5.73 8.76
C GLY A 59 -22.56 5.12 7.87
N LYS A 60 -22.63 5.47 6.58
CA LYS A 60 -23.55 4.84 5.61
C LYS A 60 -22.99 3.53 5.06
N TRP A 61 -21.72 3.54 4.65
CA TRP A 61 -21.08 2.39 4.04
C TRP A 61 -20.77 1.33 5.10
N THR A 62 -21.66 0.36 5.17
CA THR A 62 -21.52 -0.84 6.00
C THR A 62 -21.60 -2.08 5.11
N PRO A 63 -21.10 -3.24 5.55
CA PRO A 63 -21.27 -4.48 4.80
C PRO A 63 -22.75 -4.77 4.45
N LYS A 64 -23.67 -4.46 5.36
CA LYS A 64 -25.11 -4.56 5.13
C LYS A 64 -25.59 -3.63 4.01
N TYR A 65 -25.24 -2.36 4.07
CA TYR A 65 -25.59 -1.39 3.04
C TYR A 65 -25.03 -1.80 1.66
N LEU A 66 -23.77 -2.24 1.61
CA LEU A 66 -23.13 -2.69 0.36
C LEU A 66 -23.85 -3.89 -0.25
N ILE A 67 -24.30 -4.85 0.57
CA ILE A 67 -25.13 -5.98 0.11
C ILE A 67 -26.48 -5.48 -0.43
N GLU A 68 -27.17 -4.61 0.31
CA GLU A 68 -28.49 -4.12 -0.07
C GLU A 68 -28.47 -3.27 -1.35
N ALA A 69 -27.46 -2.41 -1.50
CA ALA A 69 -27.34 -1.50 -2.63
C ALA A 69 -26.70 -2.16 -3.86
N LEU A 70 -25.69 -3.01 -3.67
CA LEU A 70 -24.78 -3.47 -4.72
C LEU A 70 -24.50 -4.97 -4.66
N GLY A 71 -25.32 -5.77 -3.95
CA GLY A 71 -25.04 -7.18 -3.67
C GLY A 71 -24.85 -8.07 -4.90
N ASP A 72 -25.52 -7.77 -6.02
CA ASP A 72 -25.38 -8.49 -7.29
C ASP A 72 -24.27 -7.95 -8.20
N ARG A 73 -23.62 -6.84 -7.83
CA ARG A 73 -22.50 -6.26 -8.58
C ARG A 73 -21.34 -7.25 -8.62
N SER A 74 -20.86 -7.53 -9.82
CA SER A 74 -19.66 -8.33 -10.03
C SER A 74 -18.42 -7.45 -9.84
N VAL A 75 -17.53 -7.84 -8.93
CA VAL A 75 -16.29 -7.12 -8.59
C VAL A 75 -15.10 -8.05 -8.72
N ASP A 76 -13.93 -7.48 -9.03
CA ASP A 76 -12.67 -8.22 -9.02
C ASP A 76 -12.18 -8.41 -7.57
N VAL A 77 -11.79 -9.64 -7.25
CA VAL A 77 -11.39 -10.06 -5.90
C VAL A 77 -10.07 -10.81 -5.98
N ALA A 78 -9.12 -10.37 -5.15
CA ALA A 78 -7.89 -11.11 -4.89
C ALA A 78 -8.15 -12.17 -3.83
N ILE A 79 -7.69 -13.39 -4.09
CA ILE A 79 -7.81 -14.53 -3.19
C ILE A 79 -6.40 -15.08 -2.92
N THR A 80 -6.09 -15.26 -1.64
CA THR A 80 -4.80 -15.82 -1.20
C THR A 80 -5.00 -16.89 -0.12
N PRO A 81 -4.09 -17.88 -0.01
CA PRO A 81 -4.18 -18.90 1.04
C PRO A 81 -3.82 -18.36 2.43
N ASN A 82 -3.02 -17.29 2.50
CA ASN A 82 -2.36 -16.82 3.72
C ASN A 82 -2.59 -15.33 4.01
N GLY A 83 -3.30 -14.60 3.14
CA GLY A 83 -3.57 -13.18 3.29
C GLY A 83 -2.55 -12.25 2.65
N TYR A 84 -1.42 -12.75 2.14
CA TYR A 84 -0.38 -11.94 1.53
C TYR A 84 -0.52 -11.97 0.01
N ALA A 85 -1.19 -10.95 -0.53
CA ALA A 85 -1.18 -10.66 -1.96
C ALA A 85 0.05 -9.81 -2.30
N ASP A 86 0.59 -9.97 -3.51
CA ASP A 86 1.75 -9.22 -4.00
C ASP A 86 2.89 -9.27 -2.98
N GLY A 87 3.30 -10.49 -2.64
CA GLY A 87 4.22 -10.75 -1.53
C GLY A 87 5.03 -12.03 -1.74
N LEU A 88 5.97 -12.26 -0.83
CA LEU A 88 6.84 -13.44 -0.92
C LEU A 88 6.16 -14.68 -0.34
N ALA A 89 6.28 -15.79 -1.07
CA ALA A 89 5.87 -17.10 -0.57
C ALA A 89 6.78 -18.21 -1.10
N THR A 90 6.87 -19.31 -0.35
CA THR A 90 7.75 -20.44 -0.68
C THR A 90 6.94 -21.65 -1.13
N GLN A 91 7.35 -22.26 -2.24
CA GLN A 91 6.84 -23.55 -2.71
C GLN A 91 8.01 -24.46 -3.07
N ASN A 92 8.00 -25.70 -2.55
CA ASN A 92 9.02 -26.71 -2.82
C ASN A 92 10.47 -26.22 -2.57
N GLY A 93 10.67 -25.36 -1.56
CA GLY A 93 11.98 -24.80 -1.20
C GLY A 93 12.43 -23.60 -2.04
N GLN A 94 11.65 -23.17 -3.04
CA GLN A 94 11.91 -21.96 -3.83
C GLN A 94 11.00 -20.81 -3.35
N GLU A 95 11.59 -19.63 -3.16
CA GLU A 95 10.89 -18.39 -2.83
C GLU A 95 10.49 -17.65 -4.12
N TYR A 96 9.25 -17.16 -4.17
CA TYR A 96 8.66 -16.44 -5.30
C TYR A 96 8.08 -15.11 -4.82
N PHE A 97 8.04 -14.13 -5.72
CA PHE A 97 7.07 -13.04 -5.61
C PHE A 97 5.74 -13.53 -6.21
N VAL A 98 4.66 -13.51 -5.44
CA VAL A 98 3.41 -14.18 -5.80
C VAL A 98 2.25 -13.20 -5.89
N LEU A 99 1.67 -13.12 -7.08
CA LEU A 99 0.41 -12.44 -7.34
C LEU A 99 -0.78 -13.24 -6.79
N PRO A 100 -1.86 -12.57 -6.34
CA PRO A 100 -3.05 -13.27 -5.87
C PRO A 100 -3.76 -14.04 -6.99
N LEU A 101 -4.60 -15.00 -6.60
CA LEU A 101 -5.60 -15.55 -7.50
C LEU A 101 -6.70 -14.50 -7.70
N GLU A 102 -6.83 -13.94 -8.90
CA GLU A 102 -7.90 -12.99 -9.21
C GLU A 102 -9.12 -13.69 -9.81
N THR A 103 -10.30 -13.32 -9.32
CA THR A 103 -11.57 -13.78 -9.88
C THR A 103 -12.67 -12.73 -9.73
N LYS A 104 -13.75 -12.88 -10.50
CA LYS A 104 -14.94 -12.05 -10.37
C LYS A 104 -15.97 -12.71 -9.45
N MET A 105 -16.45 -11.97 -8.46
CA MET A 105 -17.47 -12.45 -7.52
C MET A 105 -18.56 -11.41 -7.32
N LYS A 106 -19.76 -11.86 -6.94
CA LYS A 106 -20.80 -10.95 -6.47
C LYS A 106 -20.36 -10.29 -5.17
N LEU A 107 -20.57 -8.99 -5.01
CA LEU A 107 -20.22 -8.27 -3.78
C LEU A 107 -20.86 -8.90 -2.53
N SER A 108 -22.10 -9.39 -2.64
CA SER A 108 -22.76 -10.11 -1.56
C SER A 108 -22.08 -11.44 -1.18
N GLU A 109 -21.46 -12.11 -2.15
CA GLU A 109 -20.65 -13.30 -1.88
C GLU A 109 -19.33 -12.93 -1.22
N VAL A 110 -18.64 -11.88 -1.68
CA VAL A 110 -17.40 -11.40 -1.06
C VAL A 110 -17.63 -11.11 0.41
N VAL A 111 -18.63 -10.29 0.75
CA VAL A 111 -18.93 -9.92 2.13
C VAL A 111 -19.22 -11.15 3.01
N ARG A 112 -19.84 -12.19 2.45
CA ARG A 112 -20.08 -13.46 3.15
C ARG A 112 -18.79 -14.26 3.34
N ARG A 113 -17.91 -14.32 2.33
CA ARG A 113 -16.62 -15.03 2.40
C ARG A 113 -15.66 -14.41 3.40
N LEU A 114 -15.74 -13.09 3.61
CA LEU A 114 -14.99 -12.42 4.67
C LEU A 114 -15.33 -13.00 6.06
N ASP A 115 -16.55 -13.51 6.29
CA ASP A 115 -16.90 -14.13 7.58
C ASP A 115 -16.46 -15.59 7.73
N ASP A 116 -15.75 -16.17 6.76
CA ASP A 116 -15.20 -17.53 6.86
C ASP A 116 -13.75 -17.49 7.38
N PRO A 117 -13.52 -17.76 8.69
CA PRO A 117 -12.18 -17.71 9.27
C PRO A 117 -11.31 -18.90 8.86
N THR A 118 -11.89 -19.93 8.24
CA THR A 118 -11.19 -21.17 7.84
C THR A 118 -10.87 -21.23 6.36
N GLY A 119 -11.59 -20.46 5.55
CA GLY A 119 -11.39 -20.36 4.12
C GLY A 119 -10.22 -19.47 3.72
N ALA A 120 -10.01 -19.38 2.40
CA ALA A 120 -9.06 -18.47 1.79
C ALA A 120 -9.36 -17.01 2.13
N VAL A 121 -8.33 -16.17 2.09
CA VAL A 121 -8.42 -14.76 2.41
C VAL A 121 -8.84 -13.99 1.16
N HIS A 122 -9.90 -13.18 1.27
CA HIS A 122 -10.46 -12.41 0.16
C HIS A 122 -10.24 -10.91 0.37
N TYR A 123 -9.89 -10.20 -0.70
CA TYR A 123 -9.68 -8.76 -0.65
C TYR A 123 -10.04 -8.10 -1.98
N ILE A 124 -10.94 -7.11 -1.94
CA ILE A 124 -11.14 -6.19 -3.07
C ILE A 124 -10.01 -5.17 -2.98
N GLN A 125 -9.02 -5.33 -3.86
CA GLN A 125 -7.78 -4.55 -3.83
C GLN A 125 -7.30 -4.07 -5.20
N LYS A 126 -8.13 -4.16 -6.24
CA LYS A 126 -7.69 -3.83 -7.59
C LYS A 126 -7.42 -2.32 -7.71
N GLN A 127 -6.20 -1.95 -8.09
CA GLN A 127 -5.69 -0.58 -8.05
C GLN A 127 -5.74 0.09 -9.44
N ASN A 128 -6.90 0.03 -10.10
CA ASN A 128 -7.07 0.49 -11.48
C ASN A 128 -8.35 1.34 -11.66
N SER A 129 -8.65 2.20 -10.69
CA SER A 129 -9.89 2.97 -10.63
C SER A 129 -11.15 2.12 -10.43
N ASN A 130 -11.05 1.01 -9.70
CA ASN A 130 -12.16 0.09 -9.47
C ASN A 130 -13.39 0.77 -8.81
N LEU A 131 -13.24 1.87 -8.05
CA LEU A 131 -14.39 2.63 -7.56
C LEU A 131 -15.18 3.23 -8.73
N SER A 132 -14.49 3.95 -9.62
CA SER A 132 -15.11 4.67 -10.73
C SER A 132 -15.62 3.73 -11.83
N VAL A 133 -14.97 2.58 -12.00
CA VAL A 133 -15.30 1.60 -13.06
C VAL A 133 -16.32 0.57 -12.58
N ASP A 134 -16.10 -0.04 -11.42
CA ASP A 134 -16.90 -1.18 -10.95
C ASP A 134 -18.02 -0.77 -9.98
N LEU A 135 -17.87 0.35 -9.28
CA LEU A 135 -18.76 0.82 -8.21
C LEU A 135 -19.17 2.30 -8.34
N PRO A 136 -19.54 2.81 -9.53
CA PRO A 136 -19.76 4.25 -9.76
C PRO A 136 -20.89 4.83 -8.89
N GLU A 137 -21.86 4.02 -8.45
CA GLU A 137 -22.95 4.46 -7.56
C GLU A 137 -22.44 4.92 -6.20
N LEU A 138 -21.30 4.41 -5.76
CA LEU A 138 -20.67 4.82 -4.51
C LEU A 138 -20.02 6.20 -4.64
N ALA A 139 -19.63 6.64 -5.82
CA ALA A 139 -18.96 7.94 -6.01
C ALA A 139 -19.82 9.12 -5.54
N ALA A 140 -21.16 9.01 -5.60
CA ALA A 140 -22.09 10.04 -5.13
C ALA A 140 -22.04 10.27 -3.60
N ASP A 141 -21.51 9.32 -2.84
CA ASP A 141 -21.36 9.42 -1.39
C ASP A 141 -20.02 10.06 -0.98
N LEU A 142 -19.16 10.45 -1.94
CA LEU A 142 -17.88 11.09 -1.69
C LEU A 142 -18.00 12.61 -1.86
N ARG A 143 -17.50 13.39 -0.89
CA ARG A 143 -17.34 14.85 -1.05
C ARG A 143 -15.89 15.16 -1.39
N VAL A 144 -15.54 15.02 -2.66
CA VAL A 144 -14.16 15.20 -3.14
C VAL A 144 -13.58 16.59 -2.83
N SER A 145 -14.42 17.60 -2.56
CA SER A 145 -13.98 18.92 -2.10
C SER A 145 -13.22 18.90 -0.76
N ASP A 146 -13.45 17.90 0.09
CA ASP A 146 -12.65 17.71 1.32
C ASP A 146 -11.17 17.40 1.00
N LEU A 147 -10.87 17.01 -0.24
CA LEU A 147 -9.52 16.72 -0.75
C LEU A 147 -8.95 17.83 -1.64
N ASP A 148 -9.62 18.98 -1.74
CA ASP A 148 -9.18 20.12 -2.57
C ASP A 148 -7.76 20.58 -2.21
N PHE A 149 -7.37 20.46 -0.93
CA PHE A 149 -6.02 20.78 -0.48
C PHE A 149 -4.96 19.99 -1.25
N ALA A 150 -5.20 18.70 -1.51
CA ALA A 150 -4.27 17.82 -2.21
C ALA A 150 -4.29 18.10 -3.72
N GLN A 151 -5.48 18.14 -4.32
CA GLN A 151 -5.64 18.40 -5.76
C GLN A 151 -5.05 19.76 -6.18
N GLN A 152 -5.24 20.81 -5.36
CA GLN A 152 -4.67 22.12 -5.63
C GLN A 152 -3.14 22.14 -5.43
N SER A 153 -2.60 21.41 -4.46
CA SER A 153 -1.15 21.32 -4.24
C SER A 153 -0.43 20.51 -5.31
N PHE A 154 -1.02 19.41 -5.76
CA PHE A 154 -0.47 18.57 -6.84
C PHE A 154 -0.75 19.15 -8.23
N ASN A 155 -1.68 20.11 -8.32
CA ASN A 155 -2.09 20.78 -9.55
C ASN A 155 -2.52 19.79 -10.67
N LYS A 156 -3.15 18.67 -10.28
CA LYS A 156 -3.65 17.64 -11.20
C LYS A 156 -4.80 16.85 -10.56
N PRO A 157 -5.74 16.30 -11.36
CA PRO A 157 -6.72 15.34 -10.85
C PRO A 157 -6.05 14.01 -10.47
N PRO A 158 -6.72 13.14 -9.69
CA PRO A 158 -6.22 11.80 -9.42
C PRO A 158 -6.23 10.96 -10.70
N ASP A 159 -5.17 10.18 -10.92
CA ASP A 159 -5.04 9.18 -11.99
C ASP A 159 -5.89 7.95 -11.70
N ALA A 160 -6.02 7.61 -10.41
CA ALA A 160 -6.87 6.51 -9.98
C ALA A 160 -7.59 6.79 -8.66
N VAL A 161 -8.81 6.26 -8.56
CA VAL A 161 -9.61 6.26 -7.33
C VAL A 161 -10.00 4.83 -7.02
N ASN A 162 -9.38 4.24 -5.99
CA ASN A 162 -9.56 2.81 -5.69
C ASN A 162 -10.39 2.60 -4.43
N PHE A 163 -11.27 1.61 -4.49
CA PHE A 163 -12.08 1.09 -3.42
C PHE A 163 -11.43 -0.16 -2.82
N TRP A 164 -11.44 -0.23 -1.49
CA TRP A 164 -10.86 -1.33 -0.73
C TRP A 164 -11.89 -1.91 0.24
N LEU A 165 -12.03 -3.24 0.24
CA LEU A 165 -12.82 -4.00 1.20
C LEU A 165 -12.19 -5.37 1.41
N GLY A 166 -11.74 -5.67 2.61
CA GLY A 166 -10.98 -6.89 2.87
C GLY A 166 -11.14 -7.50 4.25
N ASP A 167 -10.62 -8.71 4.34
CA ASP A 167 -10.44 -9.48 5.57
C ASP A 167 -9.37 -8.85 6.47
N GLU A 168 -9.46 -9.03 7.80
CA GLU A 168 -8.37 -8.62 8.70
C GLU A 168 -7.07 -9.40 8.46
N ARG A 169 -7.18 -10.62 7.94
CA ARG A 169 -6.06 -11.47 7.54
C ARG A 169 -5.37 -10.98 6.27
N ALA A 170 -6.01 -10.11 5.48
CA ALA A 170 -5.42 -9.60 4.25
C ALA A 170 -4.39 -8.50 4.58
N VAL A 171 -3.14 -8.77 4.24
CA VAL A 171 -1.98 -7.92 4.50
C VAL A 171 -1.36 -7.51 3.17
N THR A 172 -1.12 -6.21 3.00
CA THR A 172 -0.31 -5.69 1.90
C THR A 172 1.14 -5.65 2.36
N SER A 173 1.99 -6.45 1.70
CA SER A 173 3.41 -6.57 2.05
C SER A 173 4.16 -5.25 1.90
N MET A 174 5.36 -5.13 2.49
CA MET A 174 6.14 -3.90 2.43
C MET A 174 6.51 -3.58 0.98
N HIS A 175 6.09 -2.42 0.48
CA HIS A 175 6.39 -1.96 -0.88
C HIS A 175 6.35 -0.44 -0.95
N LYS A 176 6.56 0.14 -2.13
CA LYS A 176 6.50 1.58 -2.36
C LYS A 176 5.82 1.86 -3.68
N ASP A 177 5.14 2.99 -3.76
CA ASP A 177 4.43 3.42 -4.98
C ASP A 177 5.06 4.69 -5.56
N PRO A 178 5.03 4.87 -6.89
CA PRO A 178 5.38 6.13 -7.54
C PRO A 178 4.21 7.14 -7.55
N TYR A 179 3.35 7.12 -6.52
CA TYR A 179 2.17 7.96 -6.43
C TYR A 179 2.13 8.77 -5.15
N GLU A 180 1.61 10.00 -5.23
CA GLU A 180 1.09 10.70 -4.06
C GLU A 180 -0.24 10.07 -3.68
N ASN A 181 -0.31 9.43 -2.51
CA ASN A 181 -1.45 8.64 -2.10
C ASN A 181 -2.23 9.34 -0.99
N VAL A 182 -3.48 9.71 -1.27
CA VAL A 182 -4.43 10.24 -0.28
C VAL A 182 -5.38 9.11 0.13
N TYR A 183 -5.11 8.49 1.27
CA TYR A 183 -5.78 7.29 1.76
C TYR A 183 -6.86 7.63 2.78
N CYS A 184 -8.12 7.37 2.45
CA CYS A 184 -9.31 7.75 3.23
C CYS A 184 -9.98 6.49 3.81
N VAL A 185 -10.04 6.37 5.14
CA VAL A 185 -10.71 5.21 5.77
C VAL A 185 -12.17 5.56 6.03
N ILE A 186 -13.08 4.72 5.52
CA ILE A 186 -14.54 4.96 5.58
C ILE A 186 -15.18 4.21 6.76
N SER A 187 -14.75 2.97 6.98
CA SER A 187 -15.22 2.11 8.07
C SER A 187 -14.08 1.22 8.56
N GLY A 188 -13.97 1.02 9.88
CA GLY A 188 -12.89 0.24 10.49
C GLY A 188 -11.61 1.06 10.71
N HIS A 189 -10.47 0.40 10.59
CA HIS A 189 -9.16 1.04 10.63
C HIS A 189 -8.13 0.30 9.77
N LYS A 190 -7.10 1.04 9.36
CA LYS A 190 -5.88 0.55 8.69
C LYS A 190 -4.67 0.85 9.57
N ASP A 191 -3.75 -0.09 9.66
CA ASP A 191 -2.49 0.04 10.37
C ASP A 191 -1.35 0.05 9.37
N PHE A 192 -0.61 1.16 9.35
CA PHE A 192 0.53 1.37 8.46
C PHE A 192 1.84 1.29 9.24
N ILE A 193 2.80 0.58 8.66
CA ILE A 193 4.22 0.68 9.01
C ILE A 193 4.91 1.39 7.84
N LEU A 194 5.50 2.55 8.09
CA LEU A 194 6.06 3.43 7.08
C LEU A 194 7.58 3.54 7.26
N ILE A 195 8.35 3.41 6.19
CA ILE A 195 9.79 3.65 6.17
C ILE A 195 10.07 4.69 5.07
N PRO A 196 10.79 5.79 5.39
CA PRO A 196 11.03 6.85 4.44
C PRO A 196 11.97 6.44 3.29
N PRO A 197 11.87 7.08 2.12
CA PRO A 197 12.64 6.71 0.94
C PRO A 197 14.16 6.82 1.11
N HIS A 198 14.67 7.72 1.95
CA HIS A 198 16.12 7.83 2.20
C HIS A 198 16.69 6.68 3.05
N GLN A 199 15.84 5.89 3.71
CA GLN A 199 16.24 4.66 4.40
C GLN A 199 16.29 3.44 3.47
N LEU A 200 16.31 3.64 2.16
CA LEU A 200 16.39 2.58 1.16
C LEU A 200 17.53 1.58 1.43
N SER A 201 18.68 2.05 1.91
CA SER A 201 19.83 1.20 2.27
C SER A 201 19.58 0.27 3.46
N CYS A 202 18.55 0.54 4.25
CA CYS A 202 18.13 -0.28 5.38
C CYS A 202 17.00 -1.25 5.01
N VAL A 203 16.41 -1.15 3.81
CA VAL A 203 15.31 -2.01 3.37
C VAL A 203 15.85 -3.07 2.41
N PRO A 204 15.99 -4.34 2.83
CA PRO A 204 16.49 -5.41 1.98
C PRO A 204 15.55 -5.68 0.83
N ARG A 205 16.14 -5.88 -0.35
CA ARG A 205 15.42 -6.16 -1.60
C ARG A 205 16.11 -7.31 -2.33
N GLY A 206 15.34 -8.11 -3.05
CA GLY A 206 15.81 -9.22 -3.84
C GLY A 206 15.02 -9.36 -5.13
N ILE A 207 15.59 -10.05 -6.11
CA ILE A 207 14.92 -10.39 -7.36
C ILE A 207 14.40 -11.82 -7.22
N TYR A 208 13.09 -11.98 -7.40
CA TYR A 208 12.40 -13.25 -7.21
C TYR A 208 11.72 -13.70 -8.50
N PRO A 209 11.69 -15.01 -8.80
CA PRO A 209 10.81 -15.51 -9.85
C PRO A 209 9.36 -15.16 -9.50
N THR A 210 8.63 -14.65 -10.48
CA THR A 210 7.24 -14.24 -10.32
C THR A 210 6.32 -15.43 -10.53
N GLY A 211 5.34 -15.59 -9.65
CA GLY A 211 4.28 -16.58 -9.79
C GLY A 211 2.91 -15.99 -9.50
N VAL A 212 1.87 -16.77 -9.73
CA VAL A 212 0.49 -16.45 -9.38
C VAL A 212 -0.13 -17.60 -8.62
N TYR A 213 -0.93 -17.30 -7.59
CA TYR A 213 -1.70 -18.34 -6.93
C TYR A 213 -2.77 -18.91 -7.86
N LYS A 214 -2.89 -20.24 -7.85
CA LYS A 214 -3.93 -21.01 -8.52
C LYS A 214 -4.48 -22.05 -7.55
N THR A 215 -5.66 -22.59 -7.86
CA THR A 215 -6.26 -23.70 -7.12
C THR A 215 -6.36 -24.92 -8.02
N SER A 216 -5.97 -26.10 -7.51
CA SER A 216 -6.25 -27.38 -8.16
C SER A 216 -7.75 -27.72 -8.11
N ASP A 217 -8.15 -28.78 -8.81
CA ASP A 217 -9.52 -29.33 -8.76
C ASP A 217 -9.94 -29.75 -7.34
N SER A 218 -8.98 -30.07 -6.46
CA SER A 218 -9.21 -30.39 -5.05
C SER A 218 -9.31 -29.16 -4.15
N GLY A 219 -9.17 -27.94 -4.69
CA GLY A 219 -9.20 -26.68 -3.96
C GLY A 219 -7.90 -26.33 -3.25
N GLN A 220 -6.80 -27.06 -3.50
CA GLN A 220 -5.50 -26.78 -2.91
C GLN A 220 -4.79 -25.66 -3.67
N PHE A 221 -4.28 -24.66 -2.94
CA PHE A 221 -3.48 -23.59 -3.53
C PHE A 221 -2.09 -24.09 -3.95
N TYR A 222 -1.64 -23.62 -5.10
CA TYR A 222 -0.26 -23.76 -5.58
C TYR A 222 0.18 -22.47 -6.28
N ILE A 223 1.50 -22.28 -6.40
CA ILE A 223 2.12 -21.20 -7.14
C ILE A 223 2.40 -21.69 -8.55
N GLU A 224 1.84 -21.02 -9.55
CA GLU A 224 2.14 -21.20 -10.97
C GLU A 224 3.15 -20.12 -11.39
N PRO A 225 4.38 -20.48 -11.81
CA PRO A 225 5.35 -19.50 -12.29
C PRO A 225 4.83 -18.76 -13.53
N LEU A 226 4.99 -17.43 -13.55
CA LEU A 226 4.68 -16.62 -14.72
C LEU A 226 5.84 -16.66 -15.70
N ARG A 227 5.50 -16.82 -16.98
CA ARG A 227 6.45 -16.81 -18.08
C ARG A 227 6.09 -15.73 -19.08
N ASP A 228 7.10 -15.17 -19.73
CA ASP A 228 6.89 -14.25 -20.86
C ASP A 228 6.44 -15.00 -22.13
N GLU A 229 6.22 -14.26 -23.21
CA GLU A 229 5.79 -14.81 -24.50
C GLU A 229 6.80 -15.79 -25.11
N GLU A 230 8.08 -15.68 -24.72
CA GLU A 230 9.18 -16.55 -25.17
C GLU A 230 9.34 -17.79 -24.28
N GLY A 231 8.57 -17.87 -23.18
CA GLY A 231 8.58 -18.98 -22.23
C GLY A 231 9.64 -18.87 -21.13
N SER A 232 10.30 -17.72 -20.99
CA SER A 232 11.25 -17.45 -19.90
C SER A 232 10.52 -17.05 -18.62
N ASP A 233 11.04 -17.47 -17.47
CA ASP A 233 10.45 -17.08 -16.18
C ASP A 233 10.55 -15.56 -15.98
N GLN A 234 9.46 -14.96 -15.50
CA GLN A 234 9.44 -13.54 -15.15
C GLN A 234 10.06 -13.34 -13.76
N PHE A 235 10.65 -12.17 -13.53
CA PHE A 235 11.27 -11.82 -12.26
C PHE A 235 10.79 -10.46 -11.77
N THR A 236 10.67 -10.30 -10.45
CA THR A 236 10.27 -9.05 -9.82
C THR A 236 11.22 -8.73 -8.66
N GLU A 237 11.73 -7.50 -8.62
CA GLU A 237 12.40 -6.99 -7.42
C GLU A 237 11.33 -6.70 -6.36
N TRP A 238 11.49 -7.25 -5.16
CA TRP A 238 10.57 -7.02 -4.04
C TRP A 238 11.30 -6.85 -2.72
N VAL A 239 10.63 -6.25 -1.73
CA VAL A 239 11.17 -6.14 -0.37
C VAL A 239 11.20 -7.53 0.27
N SER A 240 12.37 -7.89 0.79
CA SER A 240 12.65 -9.25 1.25
C SER A 240 12.28 -9.54 2.71
N ILE A 241 11.90 -8.51 3.46
CA ILE A 241 11.68 -8.60 4.90
C ILE A 241 10.23 -8.34 5.28
N ASP A 242 9.69 -9.17 6.16
CA ASP A 242 8.44 -8.89 6.85
C ASP A 242 8.70 -7.94 8.04
N PRO A 243 8.19 -6.69 8.01
CA PRO A 243 8.37 -5.74 9.10
C PRO A 243 7.70 -6.16 10.42
N LEU A 244 6.77 -7.12 10.40
CA LEU A 244 6.10 -7.64 11.59
C LEU A 244 6.95 -8.68 12.32
N SER A 245 7.81 -9.41 11.59
CA SER A 245 8.69 -10.44 12.12
C SER A 245 10.05 -10.42 11.39
N PRO A 246 10.86 -9.36 11.55
CA PRO A 246 12.08 -9.17 10.78
C PRO A 246 13.15 -10.22 11.14
N ASP A 247 13.63 -10.96 10.13
CA ASP A 247 14.81 -11.83 10.27
C ASP A 247 16.10 -10.99 10.18
N LEU A 248 16.52 -10.45 11.32
CA LEU A 248 17.73 -9.63 11.43
C LEU A 248 19.02 -10.46 11.33
N ALA A 249 18.95 -11.79 11.39
CA ALA A 249 20.11 -12.63 11.12
C ALA A 249 20.38 -12.70 9.61
N LYS A 250 19.32 -12.78 8.81
CA LYS A 250 19.39 -12.74 7.34
C LYS A 250 19.58 -11.32 6.78
N TYR A 251 18.95 -10.32 7.40
CA TYR A 251 18.96 -8.91 6.95
C TYR A 251 19.36 -7.95 8.08
N PRO A 252 20.63 -7.97 8.54
CA PRO A 252 21.09 -7.17 9.67
C PRO A 252 20.99 -5.65 9.44
N GLU A 253 21.05 -5.18 8.19
CA GLU A 253 20.89 -3.78 7.81
C GLU A 253 19.52 -3.20 8.21
N TYR A 254 18.48 -4.03 8.27
CA TYR A 254 17.13 -3.61 8.66
C TYR A 254 17.07 -3.16 10.12
N ALA A 255 18.01 -3.57 10.97
CA ALA A 255 18.10 -3.09 12.35
C ALA A 255 18.36 -1.57 12.44
N ARG A 256 18.82 -0.95 11.35
CA ARG A 256 19.02 0.50 11.23
C ARG A 256 17.76 1.25 10.80
N ALA A 257 16.77 0.56 10.24
CA ALA A 257 15.52 1.18 9.80
C ALA A 257 14.76 1.75 11.01
N LYS A 258 14.12 2.90 10.80
CA LYS A 258 13.28 3.59 11.80
C LYS A 258 11.84 3.64 11.30
N PRO A 259 11.08 2.53 11.42
CA PRO A 259 9.71 2.50 10.96
C PRO A 259 8.82 3.41 11.80
N LEU A 260 8.00 4.22 11.13
CA LEU A 260 6.91 4.96 11.75
C LEU A 260 5.65 4.11 11.69
N LYS A 261 4.92 4.02 12.81
CA LYS A 261 3.65 3.28 12.87
C LYS A 261 2.50 4.26 13.03
N VAL A 262 1.45 4.09 12.23
CA VAL A 262 0.26 4.92 12.33
C VAL A 262 -1.00 4.13 12.04
N ARG A 263 -2.00 4.29 12.91
CA ARG A 263 -3.35 3.80 12.69
C ARG A 263 -4.21 4.91 12.08
N VAL A 264 -4.94 4.60 11.02
CA VAL A 264 -5.87 5.48 10.33
C VAL A 264 -7.29 4.94 10.58
N HIS A 265 -8.12 5.72 11.27
CA HIS A 265 -9.47 5.31 11.65
C HIS A 265 -10.52 5.81 10.65
N ALA A 266 -11.72 5.24 10.70
CA ALA A 266 -12.88 5.78 10.00
C ALA A 266 -13.02 7.30 10.18
N GLY A 267 -13.07 8.03 9.05
CA GLY A 267 -13.14 9.48 9.00
C GLY A 267 -11.78 10.18 8.86
N ASP A 268 -10.67 9.47 9.03
CA ASP A 268 -9.33 10.02 8.88
C ASP A 268 -8.84 9.96 7.41
N ILE A 269 -7.92 10.87 7.09
CA ILE A 269 -7.15 10.86 5.84
C ILE A 269 -5.68 10.68 6.18
N LEU A 270 -5.00 9.74 5.54
CA LEU A 270 -3.54 9.66 5.51
C LEU A 270 -3.04 10.20 4.17
N TYR A 271 -2.20 11.22 4.19
CA TYR A 271 -1.31 11.49 3.06
C TYR A 271 -0.07 10.61 3.21
N LEU A 272 0.11 9.70 2.26
CA LEU A 272 1.26 8.82 2.11
C LEU A 272 2.05 9.30 0.88
N PRO A 273 3.21 9.94 1.09
CA PRO A 273 3.98 10.51 -0.02
C PRO A 273 4.57 9.42 -0.92
N ASN A 274 4.86 9.79 -2.17
CA ASN A 274 5.53 8.90 -3.11
C ASN A 274 6.84 8.29 -2.53
N TYR A 275 7.14 7.07 -2.94
CA TYR A 275 8.29 6.24 -2.55
C TYR A 275 8.47 5.93 -1.07
N TRP A 276 7.53 6.32 -0.20
CA TRP A 276 7.50 5.78 1.15
C TRP A 276 7.21 4.29 1.11
N PHE A 277 8.12 3.52 1.70
CA PHE A 277 7.89 2.12 1.95
C PHE A 277 6.75 1.99 2.95
N HIS A 278 5.77 1.16 2.66
CA HIS A 278 4.63 0.97 3.50
C HIS A 278 4.16 -0.49 3.50
N HIS A 279 3.80 -0.96 4.69
CA HIS A 279 3.14 -2.23 4.94
C HIS A 279 1.80 -1.93 5.59
N VAL A 280 0.73 -2.64 5.17
CA VAL A 280 -0.64 -2.32 5.59
C VAL A 280 -1.36 -3.55 6.10
N SER A 281 -1.86 -3.47 7.33
CA SER A 281 -2.88 -4.39 7.86
C SER A 281 -4.18 -3.62 8.14
N GLN A 282 -5.25 -4.33 8.46
CA GLN A 282 -6.59 -3.73 8.57
C GLN A 282 -7.48 -4.46 9.57
N SER A 283 -8.49 -3.76 10.08
CA SER A 283 -9.58 -4.39 10.81
C SER A 283 -10.49 -5.22 9.89
N HIS A 284 -11.22 -6.18 10.47
CA HIS A 284 -12.13 -7.00 9.69
C HIS A 284 -13.17 -6.17 8.92
N LYS A 285 -13.35 -6.46 7.63
CA LYS A 285 -14.26 -5.75 6.72
C LYS A 285 -14.01 -4.23 6.69
N CYS A 286 -12.74 -3.82 6.83
CA CYS A 286 -12.34 -2.43 6.66
C CYS A 286 -12.75 -1.94 5.27
N ILE A 287 -13.34 -0.75 5.19
CA ILE A 287 -13.66 -0.08 3.93
C ILE A 287 -12.82 1.17 3.83
N ALA A 288 -12.11 1.32 2.72
CA ALA A 288 -11.31 2.51 2.44
C ALA A 288 -11.43 2.92 0.97
N VAL A 289 -11.13 4.18 0.70
CA VAL A 289 -10.98 4.73 -0.64
C VAL A 289 -9.65 5.45 -0.68
N ASN A 290 -8.85 5.25 -1.74
CA ASN A 290 -7.64 6.03 -1.91
C ASN A 290 -7.61 6.72 -3.27
N PHE A 291 -6.90 7.84 -3.33
CA PHE A 291 -6.73 8.67 -4.51
C PHE A 291 -5.24 8.71 -4.82
N TRP A 292 -4.89 8.23 -6.01
CA TRP A 292 -3.52 8.27 -6.51
C TRP A 292 -3.35 9.41 -7.49
N TYR A 293 -2.30 10.19 -7.27
CA TYR A 293 -1.86 11.24 -8.17
C TYR A 293 -0.43 10.92 -8.60
N ASP A 294 -0.16 10.91 -9.89
CA ASP A 294 1.15 10.60 -10.44
C ASP A 294 2.20 11.59 -9.92
N LEU A 295 3.39 11.06 -9.67
CA LEU A 295 4.55 11.79 -9.14
C LEU A 295 4.95 12.94 -10.07
N ASP A 296 5.32 14.08 -9.49
CA ASP A 296 6.08 15.10 -10.22
C ASP A 296 7.56 14.72 -10.24
N TYR A 297 8.09 14.45 -11.44
CA TYR A 297 9.51 14.11 -11.62
C TYR A 297 10.41 15.35 -11.40
N ASP A 298 10.80 15.57 -10.15
CA ASP A 298 11.70 16.64 -9.73
C ASP A 298 13.04 16.11 -9.18
N SER A 299 13.83 16.99 -8.56
CA SER A 299 15.13 16.64 -7.98
C SER A 299 15.07 15.48 -6.96
N ARG A 300 13.94 15.31 -6.23
CA ARG A 300 13.75 14.22 -5.27
C ARG A 300 13.76 12.87 -5.97
N TYR A 301 13.12 12.78 -7.14
CA TYR A 301 13.17 11.59 -7.98
C TYR A 301 14.61 11.27 -8.41
N CYS A 302 15.36 12.27 -8.90
CA CYS A 302 16.75 12.08 -9.32
C CYS A 302 17.63 11.57 -8.16
N TYR A 303 17.51 12.16 -6.97
CA TYR A 303 18.23 11.70 -5.79
C TYR A 303 17.81 10.31 -5.33
N TYR A 304 16.52 9.99 -5.42
CA TYR A 304 16.02 8.65 -5.13
C TYR A 304 16.61 7.61 -6.08
N ARG A 305 16.61 7.88 -7.40
CA ARG A 305 17.23 6.98 -8.40
C ARG A 305 18.72 6.82 -8.17
N MET A 306 19.43 7.89 -7.79
CA MET A 306 20.84 7.81 -7.40
C MET A 306 21.04 6.91 -6.18
N LEU A 307 20.22 7.07 -5.13
CA LEU A 307 20.27 6.23 -3.93
C LEU A 307 19.96 4.77 -4.26
N GLU A 308 18.98 4.51 -5.13
CA GLU A 308 18.65 3.17 -5.61
C GLU A 308 19.86 2.53 -6.29
N GLN A 309 20.51 3.21 -7.24
CA GLN A 309 21.71 2.70 -7.91
C GLN A 309 22.89 2.49 -6.95
N MET A 310 23.06 3.33 -5.94
CA MET A 310 24.12 3.17 -4.92
C MET A 310 23.87 2.01 -3.95
N THR A 311 22.62 1.55 -3.84
CA THR A 311 22.19 0.52 -2.87
C THR A 311 21.79 -0.81 -3.52
N THR A 312 21.53 -0.84 -4.83
CA THR A 312 21.43 -2.07 -5.60
C THR A 312 22.76 -2.81 -5.51
N ALA A 313 22.73 -4.04 -4.98
CA ALA A 313 23.89 -4.88 -4.67
C ALA A 313 25.00 -4.73 -5.73
N ARG A 314 26.11 -4.07 -5.39
CA ARG A 314 27.43 -4.66 -5.05
C ARG A 314 27.58 -6.13 -5.45
N SER A 315 27.33 -6.39 -6.73
CA SER A 315 27.56 -7.67 -7.40
C SER A 315 28.76 -7.54 -8.34
N ASP A 316 29.82 -6.89 -7.86
CA ASP A 316 31.17 -6.86 -8.46
C ASP A 316 32.21 -6.86 -7.34
#